data_AF-A0A392RYI2-F1
#
_entry.id   AF-A0A392RYI2-F1
#
_cell.length_a   1.000
_cell.length_b   1.000
_cell.length_c   1.000
_cell.angle_alpha   90.00
_cell.angle_beta   90.00
_cell.angle_gamma   90.00
#
_symmetry.space_group_name_H-M   'P 1'
#
loop_
_entity.id
_entity.type
_entity.pdbx_description
1 polymer ?
#
loop_
_entity_poly.entity_id
_entity_poly.type
_entity_poly.pdbx_seq_one_letter_code
_entity_poly.pdbx_strand_id
1 'polypeptide(L)' 'MQIFTNADHAHTVEVLSRLGLEDCFEGIICFETLNPLSSYRQILCKPSVEAFEASVRIANVDPKKT' A
#
# COMPACT_ATOMS: atom_id res chain seq x y z
N MET A 1 12.20 0.77 2.58
CA MET A 1 11.19 -0.34 2.71
C MET A 1 9.78 0.25 2.76
N GLN A 2 8.81 -0.29 2.02
CA GLN A 2 7.44 0.23 1.94
C GLN A 2 6.41 -0.76 2.50
N ILE A 3 5.30 -0.26 3.04
CA ILE A 3 4.15 -1.09 3.48
C ILE A 3 3.11 -1.15 2.36
N PHE A 4 2.58 -2.35 2.11
CA PHE A 4 1.39 -2.54 1.28
C PHE A 4 0.21 -3.10 2.09
N THR A 5 -0.86 -2.32 2.23
CA THR A 5 -2.04 -2.62 3.07
C THR A 5 -3.37 -2.34 2.35
N ASN A 6 -4.42 -3.06 2.74
CA ASN A 6 -5.79 -2.82 2.26
C ASN A 6 -6.53 -1.76 3.09
N ALA A 7 -5.96 -1.33 4.21
CA ALA A 7 -6.52 -0.28 5.04
C ALA A 7 -6.31 1.10 4.40
N ASP A 8 -6.99 2.10 4.94
CA ASP A 8 -6.73 3.51 4.61
C ASP A 8 -5.42 4.01 5.23
N HIS A 9 -4.94 5.14 4.72
CA HIS A 9 -3.71 5.78 5.20
C HIS A 9 -3.77 6.13 6.71
N ALA A 10 -4.89 6.65 7.20
CA ALA A 10 -5.02 7.12 8.58
C ALA A 10 -4.95 5.95 9.57
N HIS A 11 -5.65 4.86 9.28
CA HIS A 11 -5.60 3.62 10.05
C HIS A 11 -4.18 3.07 10.11
N THR A 12 -3.46 3.11 8.99
CA THR A 12 -2.09 2.60 8.92
C THR A 12 -1.13 3.42 9.79
N VAL A 13 -1.19 4.76 9.71
CA VAL A 13 -0.37 5.65 10.54
C VAL A 13 -0.66 5.45 12.03
N GLU A 14 -1.93 5.35 12.41
CA GLU A 14 -2.33 5.11 13.81
C GLU A 14 -1.76 3.79 14.35
N VAL A 15 -1.85 2.71 13.57
CA VAL A 15 -1.31 1.40 13.97
C VAL A 15 0.20 1.44 14.10
N LEU A 16 0.91 2.08 13.16
CA LEU A 16 2.36 2.21 13.24
C LEU A 16 2.80 2.99 14.48
N SER A 17 2.13 4.10 14.79
CA SER A 17 2.40 4.89 15.99
C SER A 17 2.17 4.10 17.29
N ARG A 18 1.07 3.34 17.36
CA ARG A 18 0.81 2.48 18.53
C ARG A 18 1.84 1.37 18.73
N LEU A 19 2.50 0.95 17.66
CA LEU A 19 3.53 -0.09 17.68
C LEU A 19 4.95 0.50 17.83
N GLY A 20 5.13 1.82 17.77
CA GLY A 20 6.45 2.46 17.76
C GLY A 20 7.24 2.16 16.48
N LEU A 21 6.55 2.05 15.34
CA LEU A 21 7.11 1.70 14.03
C LEU A 21 6.97 2.81 12.98
N GLU A 22 6.58 4.01 13.40
CA GLU A 22 6.34 5.16 12.52
C GLU A 22 7.54 5.52 11.61
N ASP A 23 8.77 5.31 12.07
CA ASP A 23 10.00 5.61 11.32
C ASP A 23 10.63 4.37 10.66
N CYS A 24 9.99 3.20 10.74
CA CYS A 24 10.54 1.96 10.18
C CYS A 24 10.30 1.80 8.67
N PHE A 25 9.46 2.65 8.07
CA PHE A 25 9.01 2.51 6.68
C PHE A 25 9.10 3.84 5.94
N GLU A 26 9.59 3.79 4.70
CA GLU A 26 9.80 4.97 3.84
C GLU A 26 8.51 5.42 3.14
N GLY A 27 7.48 4.56 3.10
CA GLY A 27 6.25 4.84 2.40
C GLY A 27 5.15 3.82 2.66
N ILE A 28 3.90 4.27 2.47
CA ILE A 28 2.68 3.48 2.64
C ILE A 28 1.94 3.44 1.30
N ILE A 29 1.74 2.24 0.77
CA ILE A 29 0.82 1.93 -0.32
C ILE A 29 -0.46 1.39 0.31
N CYS A 30 -1.52 2.18 0.28
CA CYS A 30 -2.79 1.92 0.97
C CYS A 30 -3.97 1.93 -0.02
N PHE A 31 -5.18 1.77 0.51
CA PHE A 31 -6.41 1.74 -0.29
C PHE A 31 -6.54 2.96 -1.21
N GLU A 32 -6.34 4.17 -0.69
CA GLU A 32 -6.48 5.41 -1.48
C GLU A 32 -5.42 5.52 -2.57
N THR A 33 -4.21 5.00 -2.31
CA THR A 33 -3.11 4.98 -3.29
C THR A 33 -3.48 4.14 -4.52
N LEU A 34 -4.12 2.99 -4.29
CA LEU A 34 -4.53 2.09 -5.37
C LEU A 34 -5.87 2.46 -6.02
N ASN A 35 -6.73 3.19 -5.30
CA ASN A 35 -8.11 3.44 -5.70
C ASN A 35 -8.43 4.95 -5.69
N PRO A 36 -7.82 5.75 -6.58
CA PRO A 36 -8.17 7.16 -6.70
C PRO A 36 -9.65 7.31 -7.08
N LEU A 37 -10.29 8.39 -6.66
CA LEU A 37 -11.74 8.65 -6.83
C LEU A 37 -12.22 8.63 -8.30
N SER A 38 -11.31 8.60 -9.28
CA SER A 38 -11.64 8.41 -10.70
C SER A 38 -11.75 6.94 -11.14
N SER A 39 -11.48 5.97 -10.26
CA SER A 39 -11.26 4.55 -10.59
C SER A 39 -12.33 3.59 -10.04
N TYR A 40 -13.55 4.05 -9.76
CA TYR A 40 -14.63 3.20 -9.17
C TYR A 40 -15.10 2.01 -10.02
N ARG A 41 -14.53 1.80 -11.22
CA ARG A 41 -14.85 0.62 -12.04
C ARG A 41 -14.27 -0.67 -11.47
N GLN A 42 -13.18 -0.61 -10.69
CA GLN A 42 -12.55 -1.79 -10.09
C GLN A 42 -11.83 -1.40 -8.80
N ILE A 43 -12.14 -2.09 -7.71
CA ILE A 43 -11.42 -1.96 -6.45
C ILE A 43 -10.19 -2.88 -6.51
N LEU A 44 -9.00 -2.31 -6.35
CA LEU A 44 -7.74 -3.03 -6.21
C LEU A 44 -7.38 -3.15 -4.72
N CYS A 45 -7.36 -4.38 -4.24
CA CYS A 45 -6.94 -4.72 -2.88
C CYS A 45 -6.36 -6.14 -2.86
N LYS A 46 -5.53 -6.46 -1.87
CA LYS A 46 -5.08 -7.85 -1.63
C LYS A 46 -6.30 -8.77 -1.42
N PRO A 47 -6.27 -10.02 -1.90
CA PRO A 47 -5.13 -10.71 -2.50
C PRO A 47 -5.03 -10.62 -4.05
N SER A 48 -5.71 -9.68 -4.72
CA SER A 48 -5.69 -9.59 -6.19
C SER A 48 -4.28 -9.40 -6.73
N VAL A 49 -3.96 -10.14 -7.80
CA VAL A 49 -2.66 -10.06 -8.49
C VAL A 49 -2.45 -8.65 -9.02
N GLU A 50 -3.48 -8.03 -9.57
CA GLU A 50 -3.47 -6.67 -10.09
C GLU A 50 -3.10 -5.65 -9.00
N ALA A 51 -3.56 -5.87 -7.76
CA ALA A 51 -3.20 -5.02 -6.62
C ALA A 51 -1.71 -5.16 -6.25
N PHE A 52 -1.17 -6.38 -6.28
CA PHE A 52 0.26 -6.62 -6.08
C PHE A 52 1.11 -6.00 -7.19
N GLU A 53 0.74 -6.21 -8.44
CA GLU A 53 1.44 -5.62 -9.59
C GLU A 53 1.43 -4.09 -9.52
N ALA A 54 0.30 -3.49 -9.15
CA ALA A 54 0.20 -2.05 -8.93
C ALA A 54 1.12 -1.58 -7.80
N SER A 55 1.15 -2.30 -6.67
CA SER A 55 2.05 -1.97 -5.56
C SER A 55 3.53 -2.06 -5.94
N VAL A 56 3.93 -3.07 -6.72
CA VAL A 56 5.31 -3.22 -7.21
C VAL A 56 5.70 -2.06 -8.13
N ARG A 57 4.79 -1.68 -9.05
CA ARG A 57 5.00 -0.53 -9.93
C ARG A 57 5.15 0.78 -9.16
N ILE A 58 4.25 1.03 -8.20
CA ILE A 58 4.28 2.24 -7.35
C ILE A 58 5.55 2.26 -6.49
N ALA A 59 5.92 1.11 -5.94
CA ALA A 59 7.08 0.99 -5.08
C ALA A 59 8.42 1.14 -5.83
N ASN A 60 8.42 1.04 -7.16
CA ASN A 60 9.62 1.03 -8.00
C ASN A 60 10.65 -0.01 -7.55
N VAL A 61 10.18 -1.22 -7.21
CA VAL A 61 11.00 -2.35 -6.77
C VAL A 61 11.17 -3.37 -7.90
N ASP A 62 12.31 -4.07 -7.92
CA ASP A 62 12.51 -5.20 -8.83
C ASP A 62 11.67 -6.40 -8.34
N PRO A 63 10.64 -6.84 -9.07
CA PRO A 63 9.77 -7.95 -8.65
C PRO A 63 10.51 -9.26 -8.44
N LYS A 64 11.72 -9.41 -9.00
CA LYS A 64 12.56 -10.60 -8.82
C LYS A 64 13.47 -10.53 -7.60
N LYS A 65 13.49 -9.42 -6.88
CA LYS A 65 14.32 -9.17 -5.69
C LYS A 65 13.50 -8.80 -4.45
N THR A 66 12.36 -9.46 -4.26
CA THR A 66 11.44 -9.18 -3.14
C THR A 66 11.11 -10.45 -2.39
#